data_AF-A0A0E9Q3Z0-F1
#
_entry.id   AF-A0A0E9Q3Z0-F1
#
_cell.length_a   1.000
_cell.length_b   1.000
_cell.length_c   1.000
_cell.angle_alpha   90.00
_cell.angle_beta   90.00
_cell.angle_gamma   90.00
#
_symmetry.space_group_name_H-M   'P 1'
#
loop_
_entity.id
_entity.type
_entity.pdbx_description
1 polymer ?
#
loop_
_entity_poly.entity_id
_entity_poly.type
_entity_poly.pdbx_seq_one_letter_code
_entity_poly.pdbx_strand_id
1 'polypeptide(L)' 'MCDKEEKVEQKSDQVPVPLGPYQPNNPVGIDYIVQRTGFFCKLCKVFYTSEKTAKSLHCSSLAHYQKLKMKLAEDPSE' A
#
# COMPACT_ATOMS: atom_id res chain seq x y z
N MET A 1 -14.95 -34.84 -0.32
CA MET A 1 -15.21 -33.96 0.83
C MET A 1 -14.03 -33.00 0.90
N CYS A 2 -14.24 -31.68 0.80
CA CYS A 2 -13.18 -30.69 1.01
C CYS A 2 -13.59 -29.81 2.18
N ASP A 3 -12.79 -29.89 3.24
CA ASP A 3 -12.79 -29.05 4.45
C ASP A 3 -12.79 -27.55 4.08
N LYS A 4 -13.72 -26.76 4.66
CA LYS A 4 -13.53 -25.90 5.85
C LYS A 4 -12.59 -24.73 5.52
N GLU A 5 -12.94 -23.45 5.66
CA GLU A 5 -13.55 -22.76 6.80
C GLU A 5 -14.23 -21.46 6.33
N GLU A 6 -15.44 -21.22 6.81
CA GLU A 6 -16.24 -20.02 6.54
C GLU A 6 -16.12 -19.07 7.75
N LYS A 7 -15.66 -17.84 7.44
CA LYS A 7 -16.08 -16.55 7.99
C LYS A 7 -16.23 -16.41 9.52
N VAL A 8 -15.28 -15.70 10.13
CA VAL A 8 -15.49 -15.04 11.43
C VAL A 8 -15.43 -13.53 11.23
N GLU A 9 -16.60 -12.92 11.06
CA GLU A 9 -16.83 -11.54 11.46
C GLU A 9 -17.59 -11.59 12.79
N GLN A 10 -17.13 -10.90 13.83
CA GLN A 10 -18.06 -10.29 14.78
C GLN A 10 -17.40 -9.19 15.64
N LYS A 11 -17.94 -8.00 15.43
CA LYS A 11 -17.77 -6.70 16.08
C LYS A 11 -18.09 -6.76 17.58
N SER A 12 -17.26 -6.17 18.44
CA SER A 12 -17.59 -5.92 19.85
C SER A 12 -17.26 -4.48 20.27
N ASP A 13 -18.29 -3.78 20.75
CA ASP A 13 -18.28 -2.54 21.51
C ASP A 13 -17.04 -2.37 22.41
N GLN A 14 -16.28 -1.28 22.20
CA GLN A 14 -15.07 -0.99 22.97
C GLN A 14 -15.39 -0.14 24.20
N VAL A 15 -15.53 -0.81 25.35
CA VAL A 15 -15.07 -0.23 26.62
C VAL A 15 -13.54 -0.22 26.55
N PRO A 16 -12.82 0.87 26.87
CA PRO A 16 -11.37 0.88 26.84
C PRO A 16 -10.84 -0.02 27.97
N VAL A 17 -10.59 -1.29 27.63
CA VAL A 17 -9.89 -2.23 28.49
C VAL A 17 -8.43 -1.76 28.57
N PRO A 18 -7.85 -1.65 29.77
CA PRO A 18 -6.43 -1.34 29.92
C PRO A 18 -5.62 -2.35 29.10
N LEU A 19 -4.76 -1.86 28.19
CA LEU A 19 -3.87 -2.72 27.44
C LEU A 19 -3.07 -3.53 28.46
N GLY A 20 -3.24 -4.85 28.42
CA GLY A 20 -2.51 -5.76 29.29
C GLY A 20 -0.99 -5.66 29.07
N PRO A 21 -0.19 -6.45 29.80
CA PRO A 21 1.25 -6.49 29.57
C PRO A 21 1.56 -6.77 28.10
N TYR A 22 2.63 -6.16 27.58
CA TYR A 22 3.08 -6.42 26.21
C TYR A 22 3.35 -7.92 26.04
N GLN A 23 2.60 -8.53 25.13
CA GLN A 23 2.75 -9.93 24.76
C GLN A 23 3.19 -10.00 23.31
N PRO A 24 4.41 -10.49 23.02
CA PRO A 24 4.93 -10.56 21.65
C PRO A 24 4.10 -11.51 20.75
N ASN A 25 3.34 -12.43 21.34
CA ASN A 25 2.48 -13.38 20.62
C ASN A 25 1.01 -12.95 20.53
N ASN A 26 0.67 -11.73 20.93
CA ASN A 26 -0.70 -11.22 20.88
C ASN A 26 -0.75 -9.92 20.05
N PRO A 27 -1.06 -9.99 18.74
CA PRO A 27 -1.14 -8.81 17.89
C PRO A 27 -2.31 -7.93 18.31
N VAL A 28 -1.99 -6.82 18.96
CA VAL A 28 -2.95 -5.77 19.30
C VAL A 28 -2.99 -4.73 18.18
N GLY A 29 -4.18 -4.23 17.87
CA GLY A 29 -4.35 -3.18 16.86
C GLY A 29 -4.30 -3.66 15.41
N ILE A 30 -4.74 -4.89 15.10
CA ILE A 30 -4.90 -5.39 13.73
C ILE A 30 -5.85 -4.49 12.92
N ASP A 31 -6.86 -3.90 13.57
CA ASP A 31 -7.78 -2.93 12.96
C ASP A 31 -7.11 -1.62 12.50
N TYR A 32 -5.85 -1.37 12.87
CA TYR A 32 -5.06 -0.21 12.42
C TYR A 32 -4.36 -0.46 11.08
N ILE A 33 -4.51 -1.66 10.50
CA ILE A 33 -4.01 -1.99 9.17
C ILE A 33 -5.01 -1.52 8.12
N VAL A 34 -4.75 -0.34 7.53
CA VAL A 34 -5.57 0.22 6.45
C VAL A 34 -4.91 -0.02 5.09
N GLN A 35 -5.71 -0.56 4.16
CA GLN A 35 -5.36 -0.68 2.74
C GLN A 35 -5.28 0.72 2.12
N ARG A 36 -4.08 1.18 1.74
CA ARG A 36 -3.87 2.57 1.30
C ARG A 36 -4.28 2.83 -0.15
N THR A 37 -5.03 3.91 -0.39
CA THR A 37 -5.21 4.57 -1.69
C THR A 37 -4.20 5.70 -1.86
N GLY A 38 -3.46 5.69 -2.97
CA GLY A 38 -2.55 6.79 -3.34
C GLY A 38 -1.95 6.59 -4.72
N PHE A 39 -1.01 7.45 -5.08
CA PHE A 39 -0.50 7.57 -6.44
C PHE A 39 0.78 6.78 -6.57
N PHE A 40 0.64 5.59 -7.12
CA PHE A 40 1.78 4.72 -7.37
C PHE A 40 2.33 4.95 -8.77
N CYS A 41 3.57 5.43 -8.84
CA CYS A 41 4.26 5.47 -10.12
C CYS A 41 4.70 4.06 -10.51
N LYS A 42 4.08 3.49 -11.55
CA LYS A 42 4.40 2.12 -12.02
C LYS A 42 5.80 1.99 -12.60
N LEU A 43 6.35 3.08 -13.16
CA LEU A 43 7.69 3.14 -13.74
C LEU A 43 8.77 3.15 -12.65
N CYS A 44 8.57 3.95 -11.61
CA CYS A 44 9.56 4.14 -10.56
C CYS A 44 9.31 3.28 -9.32
N LYS A 45 8.16 2.60 -9.24
CA LYS A 45 7.72 1.76 -8.13
C LYS A 45 7.69 2.48 -6.77
N VAL A 46 7.45 3.80 -6.80
CA VAL A 46 7.34 4.63 -5.59
C VAL A 46 5.88 4.98 -5.36
N PHE A 47 5.44 4.84 -4.11
CA PHE A 47 4.12 5.25 -3.67
C PHE A 47 4.18 6.69 -3.16
N TYR A 48 3.35 7.52 -3.76
CA TYR A 48 3.13 8.88 -3.30
C TYR A 48 1.77 8.96 -2.64
N THR A 49 1.74 9.61 -1.49
CA THR A 49 0.50 9.93 -0.78
C THR A 49 -0.25 11.11 -1.42
N SER A 50 0.32 11.77 -2.45
CA SER A 50 -0.23 12.98 -3.05
C SER A 50 -0.06 13.04 -4.57
N GLU A 51 -1.14 13.40 -5.27
CA GLU A 51 -1.15 13.48 -6.73
C GLU A 51 -0.17 14.53 -7.26
N LYS A 52 -0.17 15.74 -6.67
CA LYS A 52 0.70 16.84 -7.08
C LYS A 52 2.19 16.48 -6.93
N THR A 53 2.55 15.78 -5.85
CA THR A 53 3.92 15.29 -5.65
C THR A 53 4.28 14.23 -6.69
N ALA A 54 3.36 13.29 -6.97
CA ALA A 54 3.55 12.27 -7.98
C ALA A 54 3.70 12.88 -9.40
N LYS A 55 2.82 13.79 -9.79
CA LYS A 55 2.77 14.34 -11.15
C LYS A 55 3.72 15.52 -11.37
N SER A 56 3.74 16.50 -10.45
CA SER A 56 4.47 17.76 -10.65
C SER A 56 5.89 17.77 -10.10
N LEU A 57 6.25 16.90 -9.15
CA LEU A 57 7.61 16.79 -8.63
C LEU A 57 8.29 15.52 -9.15
N HIS A 58 7.59 14.38 -9.09
CA HIS A 58 8.16 13.11 -9.51
C HIS A 58 8.14 12.94 -11.04
N CYS A 59 7.01 13.09 -11.72
CA CYS A 59 6.98 12.90 -13.19
C CYS A 59 7.75 13.99 -13.97
N SER A 60 7.98 15.17 -13.37
CA SER A 60 8.82 16.23 -13.94
C SER A 60 10.31 16.06 -13.64
N SER A 61 10.68 15.09 -12.80
CA SER A 61 12.08 14.86 -12.43
C SER A 61 12.86 14.23 -13.59
N LEU A 62 14.15 14.56 -13.68
CA LEU A 62 15.05 13.98 -14.67
C LEU A 62 15.12 12.46 -14.55
N ALA A 63 15.10 11.94 -13.33
CA ALA A 63 15.14 10.49 -13.07
C ALA A 63 13.92 9.77 -13.64
N HIS A 64 12.72 10.37 -13.54
CA HIS A 64 11.52 9.82 -14.15
C HIS A 64 11.62 9.88 -15.68
N TYR A 65 12.04 11.03 -16.23
CA TYR A 65 12.19 11.21 -17.68
C TYR A 65 13.20 10.24 -18.31
N GLN A 66 14.37 10.04 -17.69
CA GLN A 66 15.38 9.11 -18.20
C GLN A 66 14.87 7.67 -18.22
N LYS A 67 14.23 7.23 -17.13
CA LYS A 67 13.61 5.90 -17.06
C LYS A 67 12.50 5.74 -18.11
N LEU A 68 11.71 6.78 -18.33
CA LEU A 68 10.65 6.78 -19.32
C LEU A 68 11.23 6.69 -20.74
N LYS A 69 12.27 7.47 -21.03
CA LYS A 69 12.97 7.45 -22.33
C LYS A 69 13.58 6.09 -22.62
N MET A 70 14.22 5.46 -21.63
CA MET A 70 14.73 4.10 -21.77
C MET A 70 13.61 3.11 -22.08
N LYS A 71 12.49 3.19 -21.33
CA LYS A 71 11.32 2.35 -21.60
C LYS A 71 10.77 2.51 -23.02
N LEU A 72 10.65 3.75 -23.51
CA LEU A 72 10.15 4.01 -24.85
C LEU A 72 11.13 3.60 -25.95
N ALA A 73 12.43 3.57 -25.67
CA ALA A 73 13.45 3.13 -26.63
C ALA A 73 13.56 1.60 -26.72
N GLU A 74 13.06 0.87 -25.71
CA GLU A 74 13.07 -0.60 -25.67
C GLU A 74 11.87 -1.24 -26.39
N ASP A 75 10.83 -0.48 -26.74
CA ASP A 75 9.67 -0.95 -27.52
C ASP A 75 9.66 -0.38 -28.96
N PRO A 76 10.49 -0.87 -29.91
CA PRO A 76 10.37 -0.55 -31.33
C PRO A 76 9.34 -1.41 -32.09
N SER A 77 8.26 -1.85 -31.45
CA SER A 77 7.20 -2.62 -32.14
C SER A 77 5.89 -2.67 -31.36
N GLU A 78 5.03 -1.68 -31.55
CA GLU A 78 3.62 -1.94 -31.90
C GLU A 78 3.09 -0.81 -32.78
#